data_AF-A0A2K3QLN0-F1
#
_entry.id   AF-A0A2K3QLN0-F1
#
_cell.length_a   1.000
_cell.length_b   1.000
_cell.length_c   1.000
_cell.angle_alpha   90.00
_cell.angle_beta   90.00
_cell.angle_gamma   90.00
#
_symmetry.space_group_name_H-M   'P 1'
#
loop_
_entity.id
_entity.type
_entity.pdbx_description
1 polymer ?
#
loop_
_entity_poly.entity_id
_entity_poly.type
_entity_poly.pdbx_seq_one_letter_code
_entity_poly.pdbx_strand_id
1 'polypeptide(L)'
;MSRQTELALMSLMPAHGSELPPSLVELAGSLLAQSRHRASTLKADEEVARLYACANIACDRLKMPLDLPPIEPRPPIPPRIYKRLYTHLDNVLPRPSATTRPSRKRTPSSKQLDLDSSPVSTSRPLPSRGTPSKESSLSRFRTPSKAGADAPTRATRNGTAPKSTTGLHAWIQPVIRYLCTESGNRTLAPTVLAGIEFIVAPVGRRTDDVWVNKHATDLVAAIYFFVVTRVRAITSSAGMDREGYVPLRKAILALMSQARNDVIIKDMDEEGAWDGWNGLKSREFDAAVAHVNDRDWLAGDWYKGIVDVVDSARGGDAEMTDSGDEDSGAQVPARRADTMLQEKYDLTSEARRSDYAAWKNDMLSRINQALATNGASAVDT
;
A
#
# COMPACT_ATOMS: atom_id res chain seq x y z
N MET A 1 38.24 11.73 -3.67
CA MET A 1 36.76 11.57 -3.67
C MET A 1 36.15 11.84 -5.05
N SER A 2 36.62 12.85 -5.80
CA SER A 2 36.14 13.20 -7.15
C SER A 2 36.19 12.05 -8.17
N ARG A 3 37.31 11.30 -8.22
CA ARG A 3 37.46 10.18 -9.17
C ARG A 3 36.43 9.06 -8.98
N GLN A 4 36.04 8.75 -7.74
CA GLN A 4 35.03 7.73 -7.46
C GLN A 4 33.62 8.22 -7.82
N THR A 5 33.33 9.50 -7.60
CA THR A 5 32.05 10.11 -8.00
C THR A 5 31.92 10.20 -9.52
N GLU A 6 33.00 10.50 -10.24
CA GLU A 6 33.03 10.50 -11.71
C GLU A 6 32.75 9.11 -12.27
N LEU A 7 33.42 8.07 -11.75
CA LEU A 7 33.17 6.68 -12.18
C LEU A 7 31.72 6.24 -11.98
N ALA A 8 31.07 6.66 -10.89
CA ALA A 8 29.66 6.37 -10.67
C ALA A 8 28.72 7.15 -11.59
N LEU A 9 29.06 8.40 -11.92
CA LEU A 9 28.33 9.20 -12.90
C LEU A 9 28.44 8.61 -14.32
N MET A 10 29.62 8.14 -14.71
CA MET A 10 29.83 7.44 -15.99
C MET A 10 29.04 6.12 -16.06
N SER A 11 28.93 5.40 -14.95
CA SER A 11 28.12 4.17 -14.87
C SER A 11 26.61 4.46 -15.01
N LEU A 12 26.13 5.58 -14.45
CA LEU A 12 24.73 6.02 -14.57
C LEU A 12 24.38 6.57 -15.96
N MET A 13 25.35 7.17 -16.66
CA MET A 13 25.15 7.78 -17.97
C MET A 13 26.23 7.37 -18.97
N PRO A 14 26.23 6.11 -19.44
CA PRO A 14 27.21 5.66 -20.43
C PRO A 14 27.14 6.43 -21.77
N ALA A 15 26.00 7.08 -22.04
CA ALA A 15 25.74 7.85 -23.26
C ALA A 15 26.32 9.28 -23.24
N HIS A 16 26.70 9.81 -22.06
CA HIS A 16 27.46 11.05 -21.97
C HIS A 16 28.94 10.69 -22.03
N GLY A 17 29.65 11.14 -23.07
CA GLY A 17 31.06 10.84 -23.29
C GLY A 17 31.97 11.29 -22.15
N SER A 18 33.29 11.19 -22.35
CA SER A 18 34.33 11.43 -21.33
C SER A 18 34.37 12.84 -20.73
N GLU A 19 33.51 13.77 -21.14
CA GLU A 19 33.42 15.13 -20.62
C GLU A 19 32.16 15.31 -19.77
N LEU A 20 32.32 15.11 -18.46
CA LEU A 20 31.28 15.36 -17.47
C LEU A 20 31.22 16.86 -17.14
N PRO A 21 30.02 17.49 -17.07
CA PRO A 21 29.91 18.88 -16.63
C PRO A 21 30.48 19.06 -15.22
N PRO A 22 31.36 20.06 -14.98
CA PRO A 22 31.99 20.26 -13.68
C PRO A 22 30.96 20.58 -12.58
N SER A 23 29.85 21.23 -12.94
CA SER A 23 28.72 21.52 -12.04
C SER A 23 28.04 20.27 -11.49
N LEU A 24 27.99 19.18 -12.28
CA LEU A 24 27.40 17.90 -11.85
C LEU A 24 28.32 17.17 -10.86
N VAL A 25 29.62 17.18 -11.12
CA VAL A 25 30.63 16.56 -10.25
C VAL A 25 30.70 17.30 -8.91
N GLU A 26 30.65 18.64 -8.93
CA GLU A 26 30.66 19.47 -7.73
C GLU A 26 29.39 19.26 -6.87
N LEU A 27 28.22 19.19 -7.50
CA LEU A 27 26.97 18.92 -6.81
C LEU A 27 26.97 17.51 -6.18
N ALA A 28 27.35 16.49 -6.94
CA ALA A 28 27.44 15.12 -6.44
C ALA A 28 28.43 15.00 -5.27
N GLY A 29 29.58 15.68 -5.36
CA GLY A 29 30.57 15.75 -4.27
C GLY A 29 30.03 16.44 -3.02
N SER A 30 29.30 17.55 -3.18
CA SER A 30 28.65 18.27 -2.09
C SER A 30 27.58 17.43 -1.39
N LEU A 31 26.72 16.74 -2.16
CA LEU A 31 25.71 15.83 -1.61
C LEU A 31 26.33 14.65 -0.89
N LEU A 32 27.43 14.09 -1.40
CA LEU A 32 28.14 13.00 -0.73
C LEU A 32 28.70 13.45 0.62
N ALA A 33 29.33 14.62 0.70
CA ALA A 33 29.81 15.19 1.95
C ALA A 33 28.65 15.41 2.95
N GLN A 34 27.55 16.01 2.49
CA GLN A 34 26.36 16.25 3.31
C GLN A 34 25.69 14.95 3.77
N SER A 35 25.69 13.91 2.93
CA SER A 35 25.10 12.61 3.27
C SER A 35 25.85 11.95 4.43
N ARG A 36 27.17 12.08 4.50
CA ARG A 36 27.98 11.55 5.59
C ARG A 36 27.69 12.24 6.93
N HIS A 37 27.38 13.53 6.90
CA HIS A 37 27.08 14.29 8.11
C HIS A 37 25.63 14.15 8.59
N ARG A 38 24.67 14.06 7.66
CA ARG A 38 23.23 14.04 8.00
C ARG A 38 22.62 12.63 8.02
N ALA A 39 23.24 11.67 7.35
CA ALA A 39 22.82 10.28 7.28
C ALA A 39 24.01 9.35 7.63
N SER A 40 24.59 9.58 8.81
CA SER A 40 25.69 8.78 9.36
C SER A 40 25.26 7.40 9.87
N THR A 41 23.96 7.17 10.07
CA THR A 41 23.41 5.91 10.64
C THR A 41 22.90 4.93 9.58
N LEU A 42 23.57 4.85 8.41
CA LEU A 42 23.20 3.91 7.35
C LEU A 42 23.79 2.51 7.61
N LYS A 43 23.08 1.46 7.17
CA LYS A 43 23.57 0.08 7.29
C LYS A 43 24.72 -0.16 6.30
N ALA A 44 25.63 -1.09 6.61
CA ALA A 44 26.78 -1.41 5.76
C ALA A 44 26.39 -1.64 4.28
N ASP A 45 25.30 -2.38 4.02
CA ASP A 45 24.80 -2.62 2.66
C ASP A 45 24.31 -1.34 1.96
N GLU A 46 23.76 -0.39 2.72
CA GLU A 46 23.32 0.92 2.21
C GLU A 46 24.52 1.86 1.99
N GLU A 47 25.60 1.70 2.76
CA GLU A 47 26.82 2.50 2.62
C GLU A 47 27.53 2.23 1.29
N VAL A 48 27.52 0.99 0.81
CA VAL A 48 28.11 0.60 -0.48
C VAL A 48 27.45 1.36 -1.63
N ALA A 49 26.14 1.60 -1.56
CA ALA A 49 25.38 2.31 -2.60
C ALA A 49 25.25 3.82 -2.37
N ARG A 50 25.76 4.37 -1.24
CA ARG A 50 25.63 5.79 -0.89
C ARG A 50 26.16 6.72 -1.98
N LEU A 51 27.33 6.39 -2.54
CA LEU A 51 27.98 7.19 -3.58
C LEU A 51 27.16 7.18 -4.89
N TYR A 52 26.67 6.00 -5.29
CA TYR A 52 25.82 5.83 -6.47
C TYR A 52 24.46 6.54 -6.31
N ALA A 53 23.87 6.50 -5.11
CA ALA A 53 22.62 7.21 -4.82
C ALA A 53 22.79 8.74 -4.86
N CYS A 54 23.89 9.28 -4.30
CA CYS A 54 24.15 10.72 -4.36
C CYS A 54 24.39 11.21 -5.80
N ALA A 55 25.08 10.40 -6.63
CA ALA A 55 25.27 10.68 -8.04
C ALA A 55 23.93 10.68 -8.80
N ASN A 56 23.05 9.70 -8.54
CA ASN A 56 21.73 9.65 -9.17
C ASN A 56 20.84 10.85 -8.77
N ILE A 57 20.82 11.20 -7.48
CA ILE A 57 20.10 12.40 -6.99
C ILE A 57 20.63 13.68 -7.65
N ALA A 58 21.94 13.77 -7.88
CA ALA A 58 22.55 14.91 -8.57
C ALA A 58 22.07 15.00 -10.02
N CYS A 59 22.04 13.87 -10.75
CA CYS A 59 21.52 13.83 -12.11
C CYS A 59 20.03 14.16 -12.18
N ASP A 60 19.21 13.68 -11.24
CA ASP A 60 17.78 14.01 -11.20
C ASP A 60 17.51 15.50 -10.93
N ARG A 61 18.32 16.13 -10.06
CA ARG A 61 18.22 17.56 -9.75
C ARG A 61 18.67 18.46 -10.90
N LEU A 62 19.63 18.00 -11.69
CA LEU A 62 20.15 18.73 -12.84
C LEU A 62 19.59 18.24 -14.19
N LYS A 63 18.60 17.35 -14.17
CA LYS A 63 17.97 16.77 -15.35
C LYS A 63 17.39 17.81 -16.31
N MET A 64 16.71 18.82 -15.75
CA MET A 64 16.10 19.93 -16.50
C MET A 64 17.11 21.01 -16.91
N PRO A 65 18.07 21.45 -16.07
CA PRO A 65 19.02 22.48 -16.48
C PRO A 65 20.15 22.01 -17.40
N LEU A 66 20.41 20.69 -17.49
CA LEU A 66 21.47 20.13 -18.35
C LEU A 66 20.94 19.17 -19.44
N ASP A 67 19.62 19.12 -19.68
CA ASP A 67 18.94 18.23 -20.65
C ASP A 67 19.51 16.80 -20.70
N LEU A 68 19.63 16.18 -19.52
CA LEU A 68 20.25 14.87 -19.36
C LEU A 68 19.31 13.76 -19.88
N PRO A 69 19.82 12.76 -20.63
CA PRO A 69 19.04 11.67 -21.20
C PRO A 69 18.44 10.76 -20.11
N PRO A 70 17.46 9.91 -20.45
CA PRO A 70 16.83 9.01 -19.49
C PRO A 70 17.85 8.11 -18.79
N ILE A 71 17.91 8.21 -17.47
CA ILE A 71 18.85 7.47 -16.62
C ILE A 71 18.21 6.12 -16.27
N GLU A 72 18.88 5.02 -16.60
CA GLU A 72 18.51 3.68 -16.13
C GLU A 72 19.39 3.29 -14.93
N PRO A 73 18.90 3.41 -13.69
CA PRO A 73 19.71 3.07 -12.54
C PRO A 73 19.90 1.54 -12.44
N ARG A 74 21.15 1.08 -12.57
CA ARG A 74 21.61 -0.28 -12.20
C ARG A 74 22.39 -0.23 -10.87
N PRO A 75 21.71 -0.11 -9.73
CA PRO A 75 22.40 0.00 -8.44
C PRO A 75 23.15 -1.29 -8.08
N PRO A 76 24.24 -1.19 -7.31
CA PRO A 76 25.02 -2.35 -6.84
C PRO A 76 24.31 -3.17 -5.75
N ILE A 77 23.09 -2.79 -5.39
CA ILE A 77 22.30 -3.38 -4.30
C ILE A 77 20.89 -3.72 -4.79
N PRO A 78 20.17 -4.64 -4.12
CA PRO A 78 18.81 -4.99 -4.47
C PRO A 78 17.89 -3.75 -4.57
N PRO A 79 16.96 -3.73 -5.55
CA PRO A 79 16.16 -2.54 -5.88
C PRO A 79 15.32 -2.02 -4.72
N ARG A 80 14.86 -2.90 -3.83
CA ARG A 80 14.06 -2.53 -2.64
C ARG A 80 14.89 -1.70 -1.65
N ILE A 81 16.13 -2.09 -1.41
CA ILE A 81 17.05 -1.38 -0.50
C ILE A 81 17.49 -0.06 -1.13
N TYR A 82 17.79 -0.08 -2.43
CA TYR A 82 18.13 1.12 -3.18
C TYR A 82 17.03 2.18 -3.15
N LYS A 83 15.77 1.78 -3.39
CA LYS A 83 14.62 2.71 -3.35
C LYS A 83 14.47 3.37 -1.98
N ARG A 84 14.66 2.61 -0.90
CA ARG A 84 14.62 3.12 0.47
C ARG A 84 15.74 4.12 0.73
N LEU A 85 16.96 3.76 0.37
CA LEU A 85 18.15 4.61 0.52
C LEU A 85 18.03 5.91 -0.27
N TYR A 86 17.63 5.83 -1.54
CA TYR A 86 17.43 6.98 -2.41
C TYR A 86 16.39 7.94 -1.83
N THR A 87 15.23 7.42 -1.39
CA THR A 87 14.16 8.24 -0.78
C THR A 87 14.64 8.88 0.52
N HIS A 88 15.37 8.15 1.36
CA HIS A 88 15.91 8.68 2.61
C HIS A 88 16.92 9.80 2.35
N LEU A 89 17.85 9.61 1.41
CA LEU A 89 18.86 10.61 1.07
C LEU A 89 18.25 11.84 0.40
N ASP A 90 17.28 11.71 -0.51
CA ASP A 90 16.66 12.88 -1.14
C ASP A 90 15.88 13.75 -0.14
N ASN A 91 15.27 13.15 0.88
CA ASN A 91 14.58 13.90 1.94
C ASN A 91 15.53 14.61 2.91
N VAL A 92 16.69 14.02 3.20
CA VAL A 92 17.65 14.53 4.20
C VAL A 92 18.59 15.59 3.61
N LEU A 93 18.87 15.50 2.30
CA LEU A 93 19.79 16.39 1.60
C LEU A 93 19.08 17.68 1.12
N PRO A 94 19.59 18.88 1.48
CA PRO A 94 19.05 20.18 1.05
C PRO A 94 18.82 20.26 -0.46
N ARG A 95 17.64 20.72 -0.87
CA ARG A 95 17.34 21.02 -2.27
C ARG A 95 17.83 22.44 -2.61
N PRO A 96 18.61 22.64 -3.67
CA PRO A 96 19.23 23.93 -3.98
C PRO A 96 18.24 25.06 -4.33
N SER A 97 16.94 24.77 -4.53
CA SER A 97 15.93 25.77 -4.92
C SER A 97 14.97 26.21 -3.82
N ALA A 98 15.18 25.82 -2.56
CA ALA A 98 14.39 26.36 -1.45
C ALA A 98 15.08 27.62 -0.91
N THR A 99 14.84 28.77 -1.56
CA THR A 99 15.01 30.08 -0.91
C THR A 99 14.29 30.04 0.42
N THR A 100 15.05 30.01 1.50
CA THR A 100 14.59 30.31 2.86
C THR A 100 14.02 31.72 2.84
N ARG A 101 12.69 31.84 2.82
CA ARG A 101 12.03 33.12 3.10
C ARG A 101 12.53 33.61 4.47
N PRO A 102 13.11 34.81 4.57
CA PRO A 102 13.53 35.35 5.86
C PRO A 102 12.29 35.56 6.71
N SER A 103 12.36 35.06 7.94
CA SER A 103 11.37 35.31 8.98
C SER A 103 11.19 36.82 9.14
N ARG A 104 9.97 37.28 8.91
CA ARG A 104 9.54 38.67 9.07
C ARG A 104 9.74 39.06 10.53
N LYS A 105 10.72 39.92 10.80
CA LYS A 105 10.90 40.59 12.09
C LYS A 105 9.58 41.28 12.47
N ARG A 106 8.88 40.77 13.50
CA ARG A 106 7.81 41.52 14.16
C ARG A 106 8.48 42.51 15.12
N THR A 107 8.28 43.79 14.84
CA THR A 107 8.48 44.90 15.75
C THR A 107 7.54 44.78 16.96
N PRO A 108 8.02 44.93 18.21
CA PRO A 108 7.12 45.14 19.35
C PRO A 108 6.71 46.62 19.40
N SER A 109 5.40 46.84 19.47
CA SER A 109 4.77 48.16 19.62
C SER A 109 4.84 48.62 21.08
N SER A 110 5.44 49.79 21.27
CA SER A 110 5.10 50.86 22.22
C SER A 110 4.16 50.55 23.40
N LYS A 111 4.71 50.52 24.62
CA LYS A 111 4.13 51.16 25.82
C LYS A 111 5.26 51.74 26.69
N GLN A 112 5.32 53.08 26.69
CA GLN A 112 5.75 53.99 27.78
C GLN A 112 5.11 53.57 29.13
N LEU A 113 5.60 53.84 30.35
CA LEU A 113 6.68 54.61 30.99
C LEU A 113 7.16 53.75 32.20
N ASP A 114 8.38 53.84 32.73
CA ASP A 114 8.77 54.83 33.74
C ASP A 114 10.30 54.92 33.89
N LEU A 115 10.73 56.12 34.28
CA LEU A 115 12.09 56.56 34.56
C LEU A 115 12.57 56.03 35.91
N ASP A 116 13.83 55.61 36.04
CA ASP A 116 14.86 56.41 36.72
C ASP A 116 16.27 55.77 36.65
N SER A 117 17.29 56.64 36.51
CA SER A 117 18.69 56.51 36.94
C SER A 117 19.71 55.58 36.22
N SER A 118 20.84 56.21 35.85
CA SER A 118 22.04 55.68 35.13
C SER A 118 23.09 55.04 36.06
N PRO A 119 24.35 54.77 35.63
CA PRO A 119 24.82 53.70 34.75
C PRO A 119 25.93 52.84 35.43
N VAL A 120 26.20 51.59 35.00
CA VAL A 120 27.54 50.94 35.09
C VAL A 120 27.54 49.53 34.43
N SER A 121 28.48 49.38 33.50
CA SER A 121 29.36 48.24 33.16
C SER A 121 28.90 46.76 33.23
N THR A 122 29.27 46.05 32.15
CA THR A 122 29.93 44.71 32.08
C THR A 122 29.11 43.50 31.57
N SER A 123 29.80 42.76 30.68
CA SER A 123 29.74 41.32 30.35
C SER A 123 28.49 40.69 29.72
N ARG A 124 28.69 40.34 28.45
CA ARG A 124 27.93 39.38 27.63
C ARG A 124 28.21 37.94 28.11
N PRO A 125 27.20 37.07 28.36
CA PRO A 125 27.45 35.64 28.57
C PRO A 125 27.24 34.82 27.29
N LEU A 126 28.14 33.86 27.06
CA LEU A 126 28.01 32.80 26.06
C LEU A 126 26.88 31.81 26.42
N PRO A 127 26.20 31.17 25.45
CA PRO A 127 25.16 30.19 25.75
C PRO A 127 25.78 28.86 26.22
N SER A 128 25.51 28.53 27.47
CA SER A 128 25.76 27.23 28.09
C SER A 128 24.89 26.14 27.43
N ARG A 129 25.54 25.02 27.13
CA ARG A 129 25.01 23.82 26.47
C ARG A 129 24.15 23.02 27.47
N GLY A 130 22.86 23.33 27.56
CA GLY A 130 21.89 22.51 28.30
C GLY A 130 21.54 21.24 27.53
N THR A 131 21.72 20.08 28.16
CA THR A 131 21.22 18.80 27.65
C THR A 131 19.68 18.77 27.71
N PRO A 132 18.97 18.34 26.66
CA PRO A 132 17.51 18.28 26.69
C PRO A 132 17.05 17.19 27.68
N SER A 133 16.10 17.53 28.55
CA SER A 133 15.57 16.60 29.54
C SER A 133 14.83 15.43 28.87
N LYS A 134 14.84 14.28 29.56
CA LYS A 134 14.29 12.97 29.11
C LYS A 134 12.83 13.06 28.63
N GLU A 135 12.07 14.04 29.09
CA GLU A 135 10.67 14.25 28.75
C GLU A 135 10.47 14.93 27.38
N SER A 136 11.37 15.82 26.99
CA SER A 136 11.34 16.47 25.67
C SER A 136 11.62 15.48 24.53
N SER A 137 12.53 14.53 24.76
CA SER A 137 12.90 13.50 23.77
C SER A 137 11.80 12.45 23.54
N LEU A 138 10.95 12.18 24.54
CA LEU A 138 9.90 11.16 24.46
C LEU A 138 8.57 11.70 23.90
N SER A 139 8.41 13.02 23.82
CA SER A 139 7.23 13.66 23.23
C SER A 139 7.01 13.30 21.75
N ARG A 140 8.08 12.97 21.02
CA ARG A 140 8.01 12.59 19.59
C ARG A 140 7.53 11.15 19.35
N PHE A 141 7.43 10.32 20.39
CA PHE A 141 7.02 8.92 20.30
C PHE A 141 5.67 8.63 20.95
N ARG A 142 4.97 9.65 21.48
CA ARG A 142 3.62 9.50 22.03
C ARG A 142 2.58 9.94 21.00
N THR A 143 1.73 9.01 20.57
CA THR A 143 0.50 9.31 19.83
C THR A 143 -0.55 9.88 20.80
N PRO A 144 -1.23 11.00 20.48
CA PRO A 144 -2.22 11.58 21.39
C PRO A 144 -3.50 10.75 21.38
N SER A 145 -3.76 10.03 22.48
CA SER A 145 -5.08 9.47 22.78
C SER A 145 -5.85 10.46 23.65
N LYS A 146 -6.79 11.17 23.01
CA LYS A 146 -8.11 11.61 23.50
C LYS A 146 -8.21 12.32 24.87
N ALA A 147 -8.28 13.65 24.80
CA ALA A 147 -9.15 14.59 25.54
C ALA A 147 -8.57 16.00 25.25
N GLY A 148 -9.25 17.07 24.86
CA GLY A 148 -10.64 17.44 24.67
C GLY A 148 -10.61 18.98 24.58
N ALA A 149 -11.41 19.57 23.68
CA ALA A 149 -11.74 21.00 23.59
C ALA A 149 -10.57 22.01 23.41
N ASP A 150 -10.33 22.42 22.16
CA ASP A 150 -10.78 23.72 21.64
C ASP A 150 -10.02 24.11 20.37
N ALA A 151 -10.79 24.44 19.33
CA ALA A 151 -10.30 24.87 18.03
C ALA A 151 -9.60 26.24 18.10
N PRO A 152 -8.86 26.59 17.03
CA PRO A 152 -9.31 27.75 16.29
C PRO A 152 -9.40 27.52 14.78
N THR A 153 -10.62 27.76 14.31
CA THR A 153 -11.08 28.29 13.02
C THR A 153 -10.06 28.67 11.93
N ARG A 154 -10.30 28.03 10.77
CA ARG A 154 -10.54 28.62 9.43
C ARG A 154 -9.39 29.42 8.78
N ALA A 155 -8.77 28.77 7.79
CA ALA A 155 -8.33 29.45 6.58
C ALA A 155 -8.79 28.64 5.35
N THR A 156 -9.75 29.21 4.65
CA THR A 156 -10.28 28.85 3.33
C THR A 156 -9.16 28.61 2.32
N ARG A 157 -9.08 27.39 1.79
CA ARG A 157 -8.61 27.15 0.42
C ARG A 157 -9.51 26.12 -0.25
N ASN A 158 -10.18 26.59 -1.29
CA ASN A 158 -11.05 25.82 -2.15
C ASN A 158 -10.35 24.57 -2.72
N GLY A 159 -11.08 23.46 -2.68
CA GLY A 159 -11.11 22.48 -3.76
C GLY A 159 -9.92 21.54 -3.87
N THR A 160 -9.76 20.60 -2.94
CA THR A 160 -9.46 19.21 -3.32
C THR A 160 -9.93 18.30 -2.19
N ALA A 161 -11.02 17.58 -2.42
CA ALA A 161 -11.39 16.43 -1.58
C ALA A 161 -10.17 15.50 -1.43
N PRO A 162 -9.97 14.82 -0.29
CA PRO A 162 -8.94 13.82 -0.16
C PRO A 162 -9.16 12.78 -1.27
N LYS A 163 -8.27 12.77 -2.27
CA LYS A 163 -8.36 11.83 -3.39
C LYS A 163 -8.32 10.42 -2.79
N SER A 164 -9.43 9.70 -2.85
CA SER A 164 -9.47 8.29 -2.53
C SER A 164 -8.40 7.59 -3.36
N THR A 165 -7.44 6.96 -2.69
CA THR A 165 -6.30 6.30 -3.35
C THR A 165 -6.72 5.12 -4.23
N THR A 166 -7.99 4.74 -4.18
CA THR A 166 -8.57 3.52 -4.75
C THR A 166 -9.53 3.77 -5.93
N GLY A 167 -9.80 5.02 -6.33
CA GLY A 167 -10.77 5.32 -7.42
C GLY A 167 -12.24 4.98 -7.10
N LEU A 168 -12.49 4.33 -5.97
CA LEU A 168 -13.81 4.00 -5.43
C LEU A 168 -14.44 5.21 -4.72
N HIS A 169 -15.77 5.17 -4.61
CA HIS A 169 -16.51 6.09 -3.73
C HIS A 169 -16.20 5.81 -2.26
N ALA A 170 -16.14 6.88 -1.45
CA ALA A 170 -15.72 6.80 -0.05
C ALA A 170 -16.60 5.89 0.82
N TRP A 171 -17.90 5.78 0.50
CA TRP A 171 -18.85 4.95 1.21
C TRP A 171 -18.74 3.44 0.91
N ILE A 172 -18.15 3.04 -0.21
CA ILE A 172 -18.17 1.63 -0.68
C ILE A 172 -17.52 0.70 0.34
N GLN A 173 -16.30 1.02 0.78
CA GLN A 173 -15.55 0.15 1.68
C GLN A 173 -16.19 0.06 3.09
N PRO A 174 -16.63 1.17 3.73
CA PRO A 174 -17.40 1.11 4.97
C PRO A 174 -18.70 0.30 4.85
N VAL A 175 -19.47 0.47 3.77
CA VAL A 175 -20.73 -0.24 3.56
C VAL A 175 -20.49 -1.74 3.38
N ILE A 176 -19.52 -2.17 2.58
CA ILE A 176 -19.20 -3.61 2.43
C ILE A 176 -18.84 -4.25 3.77
N ARG A 177 -18.05 -3.55 4.60
CA ARG A 177 -17.70 -4.03 5.93
C ARG A 177 -18.95 -4.21 6.79
N TYR A 178 -19.84 -3.21 6.79
CA TYR A 178 -21.11 -3.26 7.51
C TYR A 178 -21.99 -4.44 7.06
N LEU A 179 -22.19 -4.61 5.76
CA LEU A 179 -22.98 -5.72 5.20
C LEU A 179 -22.44 -7.08 5.66
N CYS A 180 -21.12 -7.27 5.60
CA CYS A 180 -20.47 -8.52 5.98
C CYS A 180 -20.44 -8.74 7.50
N THR A 181 -20.43 -7.68 8.31
CA THR A 181 -20.49 -7.80 9.77
C THR A 181 -21.88 -8.15 10.26
N GLU A 182 -22.92 -7.49 9.73
CA GLU A 182 -24.32 -7.73 10.10
C GLU A 182 -24.79 -9.11 9.65
N SER A 183 -24.29 -9.60 8.50
CA SER A 183 -24.62 -10.94 8.01
C SER A 183 -23.80 -12.07 8.63
N GLY A 184 -22.91 -11.77 9.60
CA GLY A 184 -22.03 -12.76 10.23
C GLY A 184 -20.88 -13.29 9.36
N ASN A 185 -20.66 -12.72 8.16
CA ASN A 185 -19.69 -13.21 7.17
C ASN A 185 -18.49 -12.25 7.00
N ARG A 186 -17.80 -11.92 8.09
CA ARG A 186 -16.72 -10.92 8.10
C ARG A 186 -15.55 -11.25 7.16
N THR A 187 -15.29 -12.54 6.96
CA THR A 187 -14.22 -13.05 6.08
C THR A 187 -14.47 -12.77 4.60
N LEU A 188 -15.71 -12.47 4.20
CA LEU A 188 -16.08 -12.18 2.81
C LEU A 188 -15.93 -10.70 2.44
N ALA A 189 -15.70 -9.79 3.40
CA ALA A 189 -15.55 -8.38 3.09
C ALA A 189 -14.43 -8.09 2.07
N PRO A 190 -13.24 -8.73 2.14
CA PRO A 190 -12.19 -8.55 1.14
C PRO A 190 -12.57 -9.08 -0.25
N THR A 191 -13.33 -10.18 -0.35
CA THR A 191 -13.71 -10.77 -1.64
C THR A 191 -14.78 -9.92 -2.34
N VAL A 192 -15.76 -9.42 -1.59
CA VAL A 192 -16.77 -8.48 -2.09
C VAL A 192 -16.10 -7.18 -2.55
N LEU A 193 -15.15 -6.65 -1.78
CA LEU A 193 -14.39 -5.47 -2.16
C LEU A 193 -13.57 -5.69 -3.43
N ALA A 194 -12.88 -6.82 -3.56
CA ALA A 194 -12.11 -7.16 -4.75
C ALA A 194 -12.99 -7.24 -6.01
N GLY A 195 -14.21 -7.78 -5.91
CA GLY A 195 -15.16 -7.80 -7.03
C GLY A 195 -15.63 -6.40 -7.43
N ILE A 196 -15.88 -5.52 -6.46
CA ILE A 196 -16.27 -4.13 -6.73
C ILE A 196 -15.10 -3.33 -7.32
N GLU A 197 -13.88 -3.53 -6.82
CA GLU A 197 -12.67 -2.93 -7.39
C GLU A 197 -12.45 -3.42 -8.83
N PHE A 198 -12.63 -4.70 -9.11
CA PHE A 198 -12.51 -5.25 -10.46
C PHE A 198 -13.47 -4.59 -11.47
N ILE A 199 -14.69 -4.26 -11.05
CA ILE A 199 -15.72 -3.69 -11.92
C ILE A 199 -15.63 -2.17 -12.00
N VAL A 200 -15.54 -1.49 -10.85
CA VAL A 200 -15.61 -0.03 -10.73
C VAL A 200 -14.24 0.61 -10.92
N ALA A 201 -13.16 -0.05 -10.52
CA ALA A 201 -11.80 0.51 -10.53
C ALA A 201 -10.69 -0.50 -10.91
N PRO A 202 -10.75 -1.13 -12.11
CA PRO A 202 -9.86 -2.24 -12.48
C PRO A 202 -8.36 -1.93 -12.46
N VAL A 203 -7.98 -0.64 -12.55
CA VAL A 203 -6.58 -0.17 -12.50
C VAL A 203 -6.39 0.88 -11.40
N GLY A 204 -7.21 0.82 -10.34
CA GLY A 204 -7.25 1.84 -9.28
C GLY A 204 -7.76 3.20 -9.75
N ARG A 205 -8.31 3.28 -10.96
CA ARG A 205 -9.02 4.44 -11.50
C ARG A 205 -10.44 4.01 -11.84
N ARG A 206 -11.39 4.91 -11.56
CA ARG A 206 -12.80 4.73 -11.90
C ARG A 206 -12.94 4.44 -13.39
N THR A 207 -13.72 3.43 -13.73
CA THR A 207 -14.01 3.06 -15.12
C THR A 207 -14.71 4.20 -15.86
N ASP A 208 -14.52 4.28 -17.17
CA ASP A 208 -15.21 5.25 -18.02
C ASP A 208 -16.64 4.80 -18.37
N ASP A 209 -17.02 3.58 -17.99
CA ASP A 209 -18.36 3.05 -18.25
C ASP A 209 -19.43 3.84 -17.46
N VAL A 210 -20.25 4.57 -18.21
CA VAL A 210 -21.33 5.42 -17.70
C VAL A 210 -22.35 4.61 -16.90
N TRP A 211 -22.62 3.37 -17.32
CA TRP A 211 -23.60 2.53 -16.63
C TRP A 211 -23.08 2.09 -15.26
N VAL A 212 -21.83 1.66 -15.19
CA VAL A 212 -21.19 1.22 -13.93
C VAL A 212 -21.13 2.37 -12.92
N ASN A 213 -20.76 3.56 -13.38
CA ASN A 213 -20.67 4.74 -12.52
C ASN A 213 -22.04 5.19 -11.99
N LYS A 214 -23.11 5.03 -12.79
CA LYS A 214 -24.48 5.37 -12.37
C LYS A 214 -25.07 4.32 -11.43
N HIS A 215 -24.71 3.05 -11.58
CA HIS A 215 -25.29 1.92 -10.84
C HIS A 215 -24.35 1.36 -9.76
N ALA A 216 -23.47 2.21 -9.19
CA ALA A 216 -22.48 1.79 -8.20
C ALA A 216 -23.12 1.11 -6.97
N THR A 217 -24.21 1.64 -6.43
CA THR A 217 -24.96 1.04 -5.31
C THR A 217 -25.60 -0.29 -5.65
N ASP A 218 -26.20 -0.39 -6.83
CA ASP A 218 -26.82 -1.62 -7.34
C ASP A 218 -25.77 -2.72 -7.52
N LEU A 219 -24.57 -2.34 -8.00
CA LEU A 219 -23.45 -3.26 -8.17
C LEU A 219 -22.90 -3.78 -6.85
N VAL A 220 -22.76 -2.93 -5.83
CA VAL A 220 -22.35 -3.41 -4.49
C VAL A 220 -23.33 -4.47 -3.98
N ALA A 221 -24.64 -4.23 -4.11
CA ALA A 221 -25.67 -5.17 -3.69
C ALA A 221 -25.66 -6.47 -4.52
N ALA A 222 -25.50 -6.36 -5.85
CA ALA A 222 -25.47 -7.51 -6.75
C ALA A 222 -24.22 -8.39 -6.52
N ILE A 223 -23.04 -7.78 -6.36
CA ILE A 223 -21.79 -8.51 -6.10
C ILE A 223 -21.88 -9.22 -4.74
N TYR A 224 -22.40 -8.54 -3.70
CA TYR A 224 -22.65 -9.17 -2.42
C TYR A 224 -23.62 -10.36 -2.54
N PHE A 225 -24.70 -10.22 -3.33
CA PHE A 225 -25.62 -11.32 -3.62
C PHE A 225 -24.91 -12.53 -4.25
N PHE A 226 -24.08 -12.33 -5.28
CA PHE A 226 -23.34 -13.41 -5.93
C PHE A 226 -22.35 -14.08 -4.97
N VAL A 227 -21.64 -13.31 -4.16
CA VAL A 227 -20.69 -13.86 -3.18
C VAL A 227 -21.42 -14.71 -2.14
N VAL A 228 -22.51 -14.21 -1.54
CA VAL A 228 -23.30 -14.98 -0.55
C VAL A 228 -23.92 -16.23 -1.18
N THR A 229 -24.43 -16.11 -2.40
CA THR A 229 -24.96 -17.25 -3.16
C THR A 229 -23.90 -18.31 -3.40
N ARG A 230 -22.70 -17.89 -3.82
CA ARG A 230 -21.58 -18.80 -4.08
C ARG A 230 -21.13 -19.51 -2.82
N VAL A 231 -21.02 -18.79 -1.71
CA VAL A 231 -20.67 -19.37 -0.40
C VAL A 231 -21.71 -20.39 0.02
N ARG A 232 -23.00 -20.08 -0.08
CA ARG A 232 -24.09 -21.02 0.24
C ARG A 232 -24.04 -22.28 -0.62
N ALA A 233 -23.79 -22.15 -1.92
CA ALA A 233 -23.66 -23.28 -2.83
C ALA A 233 -22.50 -24.21 -2.43
N ILE A 234 -21.38 -23.64 -1.97
CA ILE A 234 -20.20 -24.41 -1.51
C ILE A 234 -20.46 -25.05 -0.12
N THR A 235 -21.11 -24.33 0.79
CA THR A 235 -21.29 -24.80 2.18
C THR A 235 -22.39 -25.84 2.30
N SER A 236 -23.49 -25.67 1.57
CA SER A 236 -24.73 -26.46 1.72
C SER A 236 -24.95 -27.47 0.60
N SER A 237 -24.10 -27.50 -0.44
CA SER A 237 -24.21 -28.37 -1.62
C SER A 237 -25.56 -28.31 -2.38
N ALA A 238 -26.49 -27.44 -1.96
CA ALA A 238 -27.77 -27.21 -2.58
C ALA A 238 -27.64 -26.02 -3.54
N GLY A 239 -28.08 -26.24 -4.78
CA GLY A 239 -28.27 -25.17 -5.75
C GLY A 239 -29.27 -24.13 -5.21
N MET A 240 -29.12 -22.89 -5.65
CA MET A 240 -30.01 -21.83 -5.23
C MET A 240 -31.36 -21.95 -5.95
N ASP A 241 -32.42 -22.33 -5.23
CA ASP A 241 -33.76 -22.34 -5.81
C ASP A 241 -34.31 -20.93 -6.00
N ARG A 242 -35.20 -20.77 -7.00
CA ARG A 242 -35.91 -19.51 -7.28
C ARG A 242 -36.65 -18.97 -6.05
N GLU A 243 -37.02 -19.87 -5.12
CA GLU A 243 -37.64 -19.55 -3.83
C GLU A 243 -36.68 -18.87 -2.84
N GLY A 244 -35.37 -19.15 -2.90
CA GLY A 244 -34.34 -18.54 -2.05
C GLY A 244 -33.90 -17.15 -2.52
N TYR A 245 -34.15 -16.79 -3.78
CA TYR A 245 -33.77 -15.51 -4.36
C TYR A 245 -34.53 -14.33 -3.73
N VAL A 246 -35.86 -14.43 -3.64
CA VAL A 246 -36.72 -13.32 -3.19
C VAL A 246 -36.46 -12.92 -1.72
N PRO A 247 -36.36 -13.87 -0.76
CA PRO A 247 -35.99 -13.55 0.61
C PRO A 247 -34.61 -12.94 0.73
N LEU A 248 -33.61 -13.48 0.01
CA LEU A 248 -32.25 -12.95 0.06
C LEU A 248 -32.20 -11.53 -0.51
N ARG A 249 -32.87 -11.27 -1.63
CA ARG A 249 -32.99 -9.93 -2.20
C ARG A 249 -33.57 -8.95 -1.18
N LYS A 250 -34.70 -9.30 -0.54
CA LYS A 250 -35.31 -8.44 0.48
C LYS A 250 -34.36 -8.15 1.64
N ALA A 251 -33.62 -9.16 2.10
CA ALA A 251 -32.63 -8.99 3.16
C ALA A 251 -31.49 -8.05 2.76
N ILE A 252 -30.96 -8.19 1.54
CA ILE A 252 -29.90 -7.32 1.02
C ILE A 252 -30.39 -5.87 0.87
N LEU A 253 -31.60 -5.66 0.34
CA LEU A 253 -32.20 -4.33 0.24
C LEU A 253 -32.36 -3.68 1.62
N ALA A 254 -32.81 -4.45 2.62
CA ALA A 254 -32.94 -3.97 4.00
C ALA A 254 -31.58 -3.58 4.59
N LEU A 255 -30.56 -4.45 4.47
CA LEU A 255 -29.21 -4.18 4.94
C LEU A 255 -28.58 -2.95 4.27
N MET A 256 -28.80 -2.77 2.97
CA MET A 256 -28.32 -1.57 2.25
C MET A 256 -29.02 -0.29 2.72
N SER A 257 -30.33 -0.36 3.00
CA SER A 257 -31.07 0.78 3.55
C SER A 257 -30.61 1.12 4.98
N GLN A 258 -30.28 0.12 5.79
CA GLN A 258 -29.77 0.29 7.14
C GLN A 258 -28.34 0.83 7.13
N ALA A 259 -27.49 0.34 6.22
CA ALA A 259 -26.14 0.84 6.03
C ALA A 259 -26.11 2.35 5.74
N ARG A 260 -27.12 2.88 5.02
CA ARG A 260 -27.22 4.32 4.75
C ARG A 260 -27.40 5.17 6.02
N ASN A 261 -28.02 4.60 7.05
CA ASN A 261 -28.34 5.27 8.30
C ASN A 261 -27.26 5.04 9.38
N ASP A 262 -26.68 3.83 9.42
CA ASP A 262 -25.79 3.40 10.50
C ASP A 262 -24.30 3.63 10.20
N VAL A 263 -23.90 3.74 8.93
CA VAL A 263 -22.49 3.85 8.54
C VAL A 263 -22.02 5.29 8.65
N ILE A 264 -21.07 5.52 9.56
CA ILE A 264 -20.41 6.81 9.73
C ILE A 264 -19.10 6.81 8.94
N ILE A 265 -19.01 7.72 7.96
CA ILE A 265 -17.79 7.94 7.16
C ILE A 265 -16.99 9.05 7.84
N LYS A 266 -15.80 8.70 8.34
CA LYS A 266 -14.93 9.64 9.05
C LYS A 266 -14.28 10.64 8.08
N ASP A 267 -14.05 11.86 8.58
CA ASP A 267 -13.23 12.90 7.95
C ASP A 267 -13.76 13.45 6.60
N MET A 268 -15.07 13.32 6.33
CA MET A 268 -15.74 13.89 5.16
C MET A 268 -17.07 14.56 5.54
N ASP A 269 -17.44 15.58 4.77
CA ASP A 269 -18.78 16.18 4.76
C ASP A 269 -19.83 15.16 4.29
N GLU A 270 -21.04 15.24 4.83
CA GLU A 270 -22.10 14.24 4.59
C GLU A 270 -22.47 14.13 3.11
N GLU A 271 -22.44 15.24 2.36
CA GLU A 271 -22.69 15.28 0.93
C GLU A 271 -21.58 14.63 0.10
N GLY A 272 -20.32 14.89 0.43
CA GLY A 272 -19.18 14.27 -0.25
C GLY A 272 -19.00 12.78 0.09
N ALA A 273 -19.38 12.38 1.30
CA ALA A 273 -19.22 11.02 1.79
C ALA A 273 -20.11 10.01 1.04
N TRP A 274 -21.31 10.44 0.64
CA TRP A 274 -22.32 9.62 -0.05
C TRP A 274 -22.45 9.94 -1.53
N ASP A 275 -21.44 10.58 -2.13
CA ASP A 275 -21.40 10.83 -3.57
C ASP A 275 -21.59 9.53 -4.37
N GLY A 276 -22.42 9.58 -5.42
CA GLY A 276 -22.79 8.43 -6.25
C GLY A 276 -23.71 7.40 -5.58
N TRP A 277 -24.21 7.67 -4.37
CA TRP A 277 -25.20 6.79 -3.74
C TRP A 277 -26.59 6.99 -4.36
N ASN A 278 -27.15 5.93 -4.94
CA ASN A 278 -28.53 5.89 -5.40
C ASN A 278 -29.39 4.99 -4.50
N GLY A 279 -30.61 5.45 -4.22
CA GLY A 279 -31.59 4.70 -3.45
C GLY A 279 -31.98 3.41 -4.17
N LEU A 280 -31.54 2.27 -3.62
CA LEU A 280 -31.65 0.95 -4.23
C LEU A 280 -33.10 0.47 -4.34
N LYS A 281 -33.59 0.23 -5.56
CA LYS A 281 -34.91 -0.38 -5.81
C LYS A 281 -34.78 -1.84 -6.25
N SER A 282 -35.82 -2.65 -6.01
CA SER A 282 -35.84 -4.06 -6.45
C SER A 282 -35.58 -4.22 -7.95
N ARG A 283 -36.11 -3.33 -8.80
CA ARG A 283 -35.92 -3.39 -10.25
C ARG A 283 -34.48 -3.09 -10.67
N GLU A 284 -33.83 -2.14 -10.02
CA GLU A 284 -32.46 -1.73 -10.32
C GLU A 284 -31.46 -2.80 -9.85
N PHE A 285 -31.75 -3.44 -8.71
CA PHE A 285 -31.04 -4.64 -8.26
C PHE A 285 -31.15 -5.79 -9.28
N ASP A 286 -32.36 -6.14 -9.72
CA ASP A 286 -32.55 -7.25 -10.67
C ASP A 286 -31.85 -6.94 -12.02
N ALA A 287 -31.89 -5.68 -12.46
CA ALA A 287 -31.18 -5.24 -13.66
C ALA A 287 -29.65 -5.34 -13.50
N ALA A 288 -29.12 -4.99 -12.33
CA ALA A 288 -27.69 -5.12 -12.05
C ALA A 288 -27.25 -6.58 -11.96
N VAL A 289 -28.05 -7.46 -11.36
CA VAL A 289 -27.79 -8.91 -11.32
C VAL A 289 -27.73 -9.49 -12.75
N ALA A 290 -28.68 -9.13 -13.61
CA ALA A 290 -28.67 -9.55 -15.01
C ALA A 290 -27.42 -9.03 -15.74
N HIS A 291 -27.10 -7.74 -15.58
CA HIS A 291 -25.97 -7.11 -16.25
C HIS A 291 -24.60 -7.67 -15.81
N VAL A 292 -24.45 -8.06 -14.54
CA VAL A 292 -23.23 -8.74 -14.05
C VAL A 292 -23.07 -10.11 -14.71
N ASN A 293 -24.18 -10.82 -14.94
CA ASN A 293 -24.18 -12.13 -15.59
C ASN A 293 -23.89 -12.01 -17.09
N ASP A 294 -24.42 -10.98 -17.76
CA ASP A 294 -24.22 -10.75 -19.19
C ASP A 294 -22.79 -10.33 -19.56
N ARG A 295 -22.07 -9.68 -18.63
CA ARG A 295 -20.71 -9.16 -18.86
C ARG A 295 -19.58 -10.12 -18.45
N ASP A 296 -19.92 -11.34 -18.06
CA ASP A 296 -18.97 -12.37 -17.61
C ASP A 296 -18.01 -11.92 -16.48
N TRP A 297 -18.40 -10.93 -15.67
CA TRP A 297 -17.53 -10.41 -14.60
C TRP A 297 -17.23 -11.43 -13.50
N LEU A 298 -18.09 -12.45 -13.37
CA LEU A 298 -17.93 -13.58 -12.47
C LEU A 298 -16.86 -14.57 -12.95
N ALA A 299 -16.36 -14.46 -14.18
CA ALA A 299 -15.25 -15.29 -14.67
C ALA A 299 -13.89 -14.89 -14.06
N GLY A 300 -13.82 -13.72 -13.39
CA GLY A 300 -12.61 -13.20 -12.78
C GLY A 300 -12.10 -14.04 -11.59
N ASP A 301 -10.79 -13.96 -11.34
CA ASP A 301 -10.11 -14.72 -10.28
C ASP A 301 -10.65 -14.41 -8.88
N TRP A 302 -11.14 -13.18 -8.67
CA TRP A 302 -11.74 -12.76 -7.41
C TRP A 302 -12.98 -13.60 -7.02
N TYR A 303 -13.76 -14.07 -8.01
CA TYR A 303 -14.96 -14.87 -7.78
C TYR A 303 -14.64 -16.36 -7.65
N LYS A 304 -13.67 -16.85 -8.44
CA LYS A 304 -13.19 -18.24 -8.36
C LYS A 304 -12.53 -18.52 -7.01
N GLY A 305 -11.74 -17.57 -6.49
CA GLY A 305 -11.05 -17.66 -5.20
C GLY A 305 -11.96 -17.65 -3.97
N ILE A 306 -13.28 -17.51 -4.13
CA ILE A 306 -14.24 -17.64 -3.01
C ILE A 306 -14.16 -19.03 -2.39
N VAL A 307 -13.89 -20.06 -3.18
CA VAL A 307 -13.74 -21.44 -2.70
C VAL A 307 -12.62 -21.52 -1.66
N ASP A 308 -11.43 -21.01 -1.98
CA ASP A 308 -10.27 -21.02 -1.10
C ASP A 308 -10.53 -20.25 0.21
N VAL A 309 -11.29 -19.15 0.15
CA VAL A 309 -11.66 -18.34 1.32
C VAL A 309 -12.63 -19.10 2.22
N VAL A 310 -13.60 -19.82 1.66
CA VAL A 310 -14.55 -20.65 2.41
C VAL A 310 -13.83 -21.85 3.04
N ASP A 311 -12.94 -22.50 2.31
CA ASP A 311 -12.16 -23.64 2.81
C ASP A 311 -11.20 -23.22 3.93
N SER A 312 -10.56 -22.06 3.78
CA SER A 312 -9.73 -21.47 4.84
C SER A 312 -10.53 -21.09 6.09
N ALA A 313 -11.79 -20.67 5.93
CA ALA A 313 -12.67 -20.37 7.05
C ALA A 313 -13.15 -21.64 7.78
N ARG A 314 -13.36 -22.75 7.05
CA ARG A 314 -13.75 -24.05 7.62
C ARG A 314 -12.59 -24.78 8.31
N GLY A 315 -11.39 -24.71 7.74
CA GLY A 315 -10.20 -25.35 8.30
C GLY A 315 -9.67 -24.72 9.59
N GLY A 316 -10.12 -23.51 9.94
CA GLY A 316 -9.75 -22.83 11.19
C GLY A 316 -10.56 -23.24 12.43
N ASP A 317 -11.64 -24.00 12.27
CA ASP A 317 -12.64 -24.28 13.33
C ASP A 317 -12.63 -25.75 13.82
N ALA A 318 -11.74 -26.60 13.27
CA ALA A 318 -11.79 -28.06 13.43
C ALA A 318 -10.69 -28.67 14.32
N GLU A 319 -9.97 -27.90 15.14
CA GLU A 319 -8.97 -28.47 16.04
C GLU A 319 -8.81 -27.66 17.33
N MET A 320 -9.75 -27.83 18.26
CA MET A 320 -9.53 -27.66 19.71
C MET A 320 -10.64 -28.40 20.48
N THR A 321 -10.57 -29.74 20.52
CA THR A 321 -11.24 -30.49 21.59
C THR A 321 -10.38 -30.40 22.83
N ASP A 322 -10.76 -29.45 23.68
CA ASP A 322 -10.24 -29.18 25.02
C ASP A 322 -10.40 -30.41 25.93
N SER A 323 -9.30 -31.12 26.15
CA SER A 323 -9.15 -32.04 27.28
C SER A 323 -8.40 -31.28 28.36
N GLY A 324 -9.08 -31.02 29.46
CA GLY A 324 -8.64 -30.12 30.51
C GLY A 324 -7.32 -30.53 31.16
N ASP A 325 -6.54 -29.50 31.50
CA ASP A 325 -5.90 -29.45 32.80
C ASP A 325 -5.70 -27.99 33.20
N GLU A 326 -6.12 -27.68 34.42
CA GLU A 326 -5.97 -26.39 35.06
C GLU A 326 -4.50 -26.15 35.41
N ASP A 327 -3.93 -25.02 34.96
CA ASP A 327 -3.17 -24.08 35.77
C ASP A 327 -2.25 -23.19 34.89
N SER A 328 -2.08 -21.95 35.35
CA SER A 328 -1.03 -21.00 34.95
C SER A 328 -1.18 -20.22 33.63
N GLY A 329 -1.74 -19.01 33.77
CA GLY A 329 -1.20 -17.78 33.17
C GLY A 329 -1.25 -17.65 31.65
N ALA A 330 -2.38 -17.12 31.16
CA ALA A 330 -2.64 -16.79 29.76
C ALA A 330 -1.47 -16.12 29.01
N GLN A 331 -0.76 -16.89 28.19
CA GLN A 331 -0.06 -16.39 27.02
C GLN A 331 -0.98 -16.57 25.81
N VAL A 332 -1.45 -15.45 25.28
CA VAL A 332 -1.96 -15.35 23.90
C VAL A 332 -0.92 -16.04 23.00
N PRO A 333 -1.29 -17.02 22.14
CA PRO A 333 -0.35 -17.54 21.18
C PRO A 333 -0.10 -16.43 20.17
N ALA A 334 0.96 -15.66 20.41
CA ALA A 334 1.66 -14.94 19.38
C ALA A 334 1.92 -15.97 18.27
N ARG A 335 1.22 -15.84 17.15
CA ARG A 335 1.52 -16.53 15.89
C ARG A 335 3.03 -16.40 15.69
N ARG A 336 3.76 -17.48 15.96
CA ARG A 336 5.22 -17.47 16.02
C ARG A 336 5.72 -16.97 14.66
N ALA A 337 6.37 -15.81 14.66
CA ALA A 337 7.04 -15.24 13.52
C ALA A 337 8.37 -15.96 13.25
N ASP A 338 8.35 -17.30 13.27
CA ASP A 338 9.53 -18.14 13.09
C ASP A 338 9.23 -19.37 12.21
N THR A 339 8.48 -19.17 11.13
CA THR A 339 8.36 -20.14 10.03
C THR A 339 9.51 -19.97 9.04
N MET A 340 10.75 -19.89 9.53
CA MET A 340 11.94 -19.70 8.67
C MET A 340 12.26 -20.90 7.76
N LEU A 341 11.53 -22.02 7.91
CA LEU A 341 11.45 -23.09 6.92
C LEU A 341 9.99 -23.52 6.77
N GLN A 342 9.25 -22.91 5.85
CA GLN A 342 7.97 -23.46 5.41
C GLN A 342 8.29 -24.62 4.47
N GLU A 343 7.72 -25.81 4.70
CA GLU A 343 7.89 -27.00 3.82
C GLU A 343 7.60 -26.70 2.35
N LYS A 344 6.74 -25.71 2.09
CA LYS A 344 6.44 -25.18 0.75
C LYS A 344 7.69 -24.71 -0.01
N TYR A 345 8.70 -24.19 0.68
CA TYR A 345 9.95 -23.66 0.10
C TYR A 345 11.16 -24.55 0.33
N ASP A 346 11.01 -25.69 1.02
CA ASP A 346 12.07 -26.68 1.07
C ASP A 346 12.13 -27.45 -0.25
N LEU A 347 13.05 -27.03 -1.10
CA LEU A 347 13.36 -27.64 -2.39
C LEU A 347 14.61 -28.51 -2.33
N THR A 348 15.28 -28.55 -1.17
CA THR A 348 16.61 -29.15 -1.03
C THR A 348 16.65 -30.36 -0.10
N SER A 349 15.55 -30.71 0.57
CA SER A 349 15.43 -31.95 1.32
C SER A 349 15.63 -33.18 0.45
N GLU A 350 16.06 -34.26 1.10
CA GLU A 350 16.31 -35.56 0.48
C GLU A 350 15.07 -36.13 -0.20
N ALA A 351 13.89 -35.98 0.43
CA ALA A 351 12.60 -36.38 -0.12
C ALA A 351 12.26 -35.63 -1.43
N ARG A 352 12.42 -34.30 -1.46
CA ARG A 352 12.18 -33.51 -2.68
C ARG A 352 13.17 -33.84 -3.79
N ARG A 353 14.42 -34.17 -3.43
CA ARG A 353 15.43 -34.61 -4.41
C ARG A 353 15.12 -35.98 -5.00
N SER A 354 14.59 -36.92 -4.21
CA SER A 354 14.15 -38.22 -4.73
C SER A 354 12.94 -38.08 -5.66
N ASP A 355 11.97 -37.24 -5.29
CA ASP A 355 10.79 -36.96 -6.12
C ASP A 355 11.19 -36.30 -7.44
N TYR A 356 12.11 -35.33 -7.39
CA TYR A 356 12.65 -34.69 -8.58
C TYR A 356 13.44 -35.67 -9.46
N ALA A 357 14.22 -36.58 -8.88
CA ALA A 357 14.94 -37.60 -9.64
C ALA A 357 13.98 -38.57 -10.35
N ALA A 358 12.92 -39.01 -9.67
CA ALA A 358 11.88 -39.84 -10.25
C ALA A 358 11.17 -39.12 -11.40
N TRP A 359 10.75 -37.86 -11.18
CA TRP A 359 10.12 -37.03 -12.19
C TRP A 359 11.05 -36.79 -13.40
N LYS A 360 12.33 -36.49 -13.16
CA LYS A 360 13.33 -36.27 -14.21
C LYS A 360 13.49 -37.52 -15.08
N ASN A 361 13.56 -38.69 -14.47
CA ASN A 361 13.70 -39.96 -15.20
C ASN A 361 12.44 -40.25 -16.03
N ASP A 362 11.25 -39.99 -15.51
CA ASP A 362 10.00 -40.10 -16.26
C ASP A 362 9.97 -39.15 -17.47
N MET A 363 10.36 -37.87 -17.30
CA MET A 363 10.42 -36.91 -18.39
C MET A 363 11.45 -37.30 -19.46
N LEU A 364 12.63 -37.77 -19.08
CA LEU A 364 13.63 -38.24 -20.02
C LEU A 364 13.16 -39.48 -20.80
N SER A 365 12.43 -40.39 -20.14
CA SER A 365 11.79 -41.53 -20.81
C SER A 365 10.77 -41.07 -21.86
N ARG A 366 9.89 -40.11 -21.51
CA ARG A 366 8.92 -39.54 -22.45
C ARG A 366 9.59 -38.84 -23.64
N ILE A 367 10.67 -38.10 -23.39
CA ILE A 367 11.45 -37.46 -24.45
C ILE A 367 12.07 -38.52 -25.38
N ASN A 368 12.65 -39.58 -24.82
CA ASN A 368 13.23 -40.66 -25.64
C ASN A 368 12.16 -41.40 -26.46
N GLN A 369 10.96 -41.62 -25.91
CA GLN A 369 9.83 -42.18 -26.66
C GLN A 369 9.37 -41.24 -27.78
N ALA A 370 9.30 -39.93 -27.53
CA ALA A 370 8.98 -38.92 -28.53
C ALA A 370 10.05 -38.85 -29.63
N LEU A 371 11.33 -38.98 -29.29
CA LEU A 371 12.42 -39.02 -30.26
C LEU A 371 12.43 -40.32 -31.08
N ALA A 372 12.14 -41.47 -30.46
CA ALA A 372 12.04 -42.75 -31.16
C ALA A 372 10.85 -42.78 -32.15
N THR A 373 9.71 -42.20 -31.76
CA THR A 373 8.53 -42.09 -32.63
C THR A 373 8.74 -41.10 -33.78
N ASN A 374 9.40 -39.96 -33.53
CA ASN A 374 9.80 -39.03 -34.61
C ASN A 374 10.89 -39.62 -35.52
N GLY A 375 11.80 -40.44 -35.00
CA GLY A 375 12.84 -41.12 -35.78
C GLY A 375 12.28 -42.22 -36.68
N ALA A 376 11.27 -42.96 -36.22
CA ALA A 376 10.60 -44.00 -37.02
C ALA A 376 9.78 -43.40 -38.19
N SER A 377 9.32 -42.17 -38.05
CA SER A 377 8.52 -41.47 -39.08
C SER A 377 9.36 -40.88 -40.23
N ALA A 378 10.70 -40.83 -40.08
CA ALA A 378 11.61 -40.22 -41.05
C ALA A 378 12.33 -41.25 -41.95
N VAL A 379 12.06 -42.55 -41.80
CA VAL A 379 12.70 -43.64 -42.57
C VAL A 379 11.77 -44.22 -43.65
N ASP A 380 10.48 -43.84 -43.66
CA ASP A 380 9.48 -44.29 -44.65
C ASP A 380 9.08 -43.19 -45.66
N THR A 381 10.05 -42.45 -46.19
CA THR A 381 9.95 -41.67 -47.44
C THR A 381 11.22 -41.82 -48.24
#